data_AF-A0A7L3VA50-F1
#
_entry.id   AF-A0A7L3VA50-F1
#
_cell.length_a   1.000
_cell.length_b   1.000
_cell.length_c   1.000
_cell.angle_alpha   90.00
_cell.angle_beta   90.00
_cell.angle_gamma   90.00
#
_symmetry.space_group_name_H-M   'P 1'
#
loop_
_entity.id
_entity.type
_entity.pdbx_description
1 polymer ?
#
loop_
_entity_poly.entity_id
_entity_poly.type
_entity_poly.pdbx_seq_one_letter_code
_entity_poly.pdbx_strand_id
1 'polypeptide(L)'
;RTAAGPAQVSPVSPQVLAYNRHTFATASQRLVIAVTPAPGGEAPFQAEFLVGNRDVEELLPEAAREMFLQASAGLWERGDLHVVNVTSALDRGGRVPLPIEGRKEGVYVQVGSHSPFSPCLASAVSPQSRARCHRGQRPLASCYDTFAPHFSIRWCNLTLLQVAPSPTPPGPLWGPGVLEGGAPFEPPSEAPPRELLSPFLVTLLVPLAVAALLSLLLGHLMCCRREGV
;
A
#
# COMPACT_ATOMS: atom_id res chain seq x y z
N ARG A 1 -18.78 3.20 41.78
CA ARG A 1 -18.94 2.60 40.44
C ARG A 1 -18.00 3.38 39.52
N THR A 2 -16.72 3.02 39.53
CA THR A 2 -15.65 3.68 38.78
C THR A 2 -15.72 3.22 37.34
N ALA A 3 -15.83 4.18 36.41
CA ALA A 3 -15.82 3.92 34.98
C ALA A 3 -14.44 3.37 34.60
N ALA A 4 -14.41 2.15 34.06
CA ALA A 4 -13.23 1.62 33.39
C ALA A 4 -13.05 2.45 32.11
N GLY A 5 -11.96 3.21 32.01
CA GLY A 5 -11.57 3.90 30.79
C GLY A 5 -11.29 2.90 29.65
N PRO A 6 -11.33 3.34 28.39
CA PRO A 6 -11.07 2.46 27.26
C PRO A 6 -9.66 1.85 27.39
N ALA A 7 -9.59 0.53 27.33
CA ALA A 7 -8.33 -0.21 27.37
C ALA A 7 -7.43 0.28 26.23
N GLN A 8 -6.32 0.93 26.57
CA GLN A 8 -5.30 1.31 25.60
C GLN A 8 -4.63 0.03 25.08
N VAL A 9 -4.69 -0.17 23.76
CA VAL A 9 -3.91 -1.20 23.09
C VAL A 9 -2.46 -0.72 23.07
N SER A 10 -1.56 -1.48 23.70
CA SER A 10 -0.13 -1.17 23.65
C SER A 10 0.35 -1.17 22.19
N PRO A 11 1.10 -0.13 21.76
CA PRO A 11 1.59 -0.06 20.39
C PRO A 11 2.53 -1.23 20.09
N VAL A 12 2.34 -1.87 18.94
CA VAL A 12 3.20 -2.96 18.45
C VAL A 12 4.27 -2.34 17.54
N SER A 13 5.52 -2.76 17.66
CA SER A 13 6.62 -2.19 16.87
C SER A 13 7.37 -3.23 16.01
N PRO A 14 6.75 -3.76 14.94
CA PRO A 14 7.43 -4.71 14.07
C PRO A 14 8.60 -4.07 13.32
N GLN A 15 9.65 -4.86 13.11
CA GLN A 15 10.77 -4.49 12.24
C GLN A 15 10.52 -5.06 10.84
N VAL A 16 10.47 -4.18 9.84
CA VAL A 16 10.32 -4.54 8.44
C VAL A 16 11.71 -4.54 7.81
N LEU A 17 12.13 -5.70 7.29
CA LEU A 17 13.35 -5.84 6.50
C LEU A 17 12.97 -6.02 5.03
N ALA A 18 13.48 -5.14 4.18
CA ALA A 18 13.31 -5.20 2.72
C ALA A 18 14.67 -5.36 2.04
N TYR A 19 14.70 -6.05 0.89
CA TYR A 19 15.88 -6.11 0.03
C TYR A 19 15.49 -5.81 -1.41
N ASN A 20 16.33 -5.06 -2.10
CA ASN A 20 16.19 -4.79 -3.51
C ASN A 20 16.67 -6.02 -4.30
N ARG A 21 15.80 -6.62 -5.12
CA ARG A 21 16.14 -7.82 -5.88
C ARG A 21 17.21 -7.61 -6.96
N HIS A 22 17.39 -6.39 -7.45
CA HIS A 22 18.34 -6.07 -8.51
C HIS A 22 19.69 -5.60 -7.97
N THR A 23 19.69 -4.81 -6.90
CA THR A 23 20.93 -4.26 -6.32
C THR A 23 21.40 -5.01 -5.08
N PHE A 24 20.59 -5.93 -4.55
CA PHE A 24 20.81 -6.65 -3.29
C PHE A 24 20.96 -5.74 -2.06
N ALA A 25 20.69 -4.44 -2.19
CA ALA A 25 20.69 -3.51 -1.07
C ALA A 25 19.58 -3.87 -0.08
N THR A 26 19.91 -3.87 1.21
CA THR A 26 18.94 -4.11 2.29
C THR A 26 18.56 -2.80 2.97
N ALA A 27 17.31 -2.71 3.41
CA ALA A 27 16.80 -1.61 4.22
C ALA A 27 15.97 -2.19 5.37
N SER A 28 16.12 -1.63 6.57
CA SER A 28 15.37 -2.04 7.75
C SER A 28 14.69 -0.83 8.38
N GLN A 29 13.41 -0.95 8.70
CA GLN A 29 12.65 0.11 9.33
C GLN A 29 11.76 -0.47 10.43
N ARG A 30 11.77 0.17 11.60
CA ARG A 30 10.84 -0.14 12.68
C ARG A 30 9.55 0.63 12.44
N LEU A 31 8.45 -0.08 12.26
CA LEU A 31 7.12 0.51 12.14
C LEU A 31 6.48 0.53 13.52
N VAL A 32 5.81 1.61 13.91
CA VAL A 32 5.02 1.66 15.16
C VAL A 32 3.55 1.64 14.78
N ILE A 33 2.85 0.59 15.20
CA ILE A 33 1.41 0.40 14.97
C ILE A 33 0.71 0.67 16.30
N ALA A 34 0.03 1.81 16.39
CA ALA A 34 -0.82 2.16 17.52
C ALA A 34 -2.29 2.01 17.09
N VAL A 35 -3.05 1.19 17.81
CA VAL A 35 -4.50 1.05 17.60
C VAL A 35 -5.21 1.94 18.61
N THR A 36 -5.74 3.06 18.14
CA THR A 36 -6.54 3.95 18.96
C THR A 36 -8.02 3.80 18.60
N PRO A 37 -8.92 3.67 19.58
CA PRO A 37 -10.35 3.66 19.29
C PRO A 37 -10.76 4.98 18.62
N ALA A 38 -11.62 4.89 17.61
CA ALA A 38 -12.11 6.07 16.91
C ALA A 38 -12.91 6.97 17.88
N PRO A 39 -12.64 8.29 17.92
CA PRO A 39 -13.41 9.20 18.74
C PRO A 39 -14.87 9.20 18.26
N GLY A 40 -15.81 8.83 19.14
CA GLY A 40 -17.24 8.74 18.80
C GLY A 40 -17.73 7.37 18.34
N GLY A 41 -16.87 6.34 18.31
CA GLY A 41 -17.25 4.98 17.90
C GLY A 41 -17.33 4.80 16.38
N GLU A 42 -17.95 3.71 15.91
CA GLU A 42 -18.10 3.43 14.48
C GLU A 42 -18.98 4.49 13.79
N ALA A 43 -18.54 4.98 12.64
CA ALA A 43 -19.29 5.92 11.83
C ALA A 43 -20.51 5.23 11.19
N PRO A 44 -21.76 5.63 11.53
CA PRO A 44 -22.96 5.01 11.00
C PRO A 44 -23.22 5.34 9.52
N PHE A 45 -22.74 6.47 9.01
CA PHE A 45 -22.90 6.86 7.61
C PHE A 45 -21.56 6.74 6.90
N GLN A 46 -21.47 5.84 5.93
CA GLN A 46 -20.24 5.59 5.19
C GLN A 46 -20.51 5.70 3.68
N ALA A 47 -19.63 6.35 2.93
CA ALA A 47 -19.64 6.29 1.48
C ALA A 47 -18.35 5.70 0.94
N GLU A 48 -18.48 4.89 -0.10
CA GLU A 48 -17.35 4.31 -0.81
C GLU A 48 -17.21 4.94 -2.19
N PHE A 49 -16.03 5.50 -2.43
CA PHE A 49 -15.66 6.19 -3.65
C PHE A 49 -14.65 5.36 -4.43
N LEU A 50 -14.90 5.12 -5.72
CA LEU A 50 -13.87 4.60 -6.62
C LEU A 50 -13.08 5.77 -7.22
N VAL A 51 -11.83 5.91 -6.80
CA VAL A 51 -10.87 6.88 -7.35
C VAL A 51 -10.15 6.24 -8.52
N GLY A 52 -10.32 6.79 -9.72
CA GLY A 52 -9.80 6.18 -10.95
C GLY A 52 -8.39 6.59 -11.36
N ASN A 53 -7.80 7.60 -10.71
CA ASN A 53 -6.49 8.18 -11.07
C ASN A 53 -5.43 7.99 -9.97
N ARG A 54 -5.59 7.01 -9.08
CA ARG A 54 -4.68 6.71 -7.97
C ARG A 54 -4.56 5.21 -7.78
N ASP A 55 -3.38 4.78 -7.33
CA ASP A 55 -3.14 3.44 -6.78
C ASP A 55 -3.16 3.51 -5.24
N VAL A 56 -3.17 2.35 -4.57
CA VAL A 56 -3.25 2.28 -3.10
C VAL A 56 -2.07 3.00 -2.46
N GLU A 57 -0.87 2.80 -2.99
CA GLU A 57 0.39 3.36 -2.53
C GLU A 57 0.41 4.90 -2.54
N GLU A 58 -0.38 5.52 -3.44
CA GLU A 58 -0.49 6.97 -3.52
C GLU A 58 -1.48 7.57 -2.51
N LEU A 59 -2.40 6.75 -1.99
CA LEU A 59 -3.38 7.16 -0.97
C LEU A 59 -3.01 6.71 0.45
N LEU A 60 -2.03 5.84 0.63
CA LEU A 60 -1.54 5.45 1.95
C LEU A 60 -0.90 6.61 2.75
N PRO A 61 -0.12 7.53 2.15
CA PRO A 61 0.47 8.65 2.88
C PRO A 61 -0.55 9.56 3.54
N GLU A 62 -0.26 10.02 4.75
CA GLU A 62 -1.16 10.86 5.55
C GLU A 62 -1.64 12.11 4.80
N ALA A 63 -0.72 12.85 4.18
CA ALA A 63 -1.05 14.05 3.40
C ALA A 63 -2.04 13.77 2.25
N ALA A 64 -1.94 12.61 1.60
CA ALA A 64 -2.86 12.23 0.52
C ALA A 64 -4.26 11.91 1.07
N ARG A 65 -4.34 11.24 2.23
CA ARG A 65 -5.61 10.96 2.93
C ARG A 65 -6.27 12.25 3.42
N GLU A 66 -5.51 13.16 4.01
CA GLU A 66 -6.03 14.45 4.46
C GLU A 66 -6.58 15.28 3.31
N MET A 67 -5.87 15.35 2.18
CA MET A 67 -6.35 16.02 0.98
C MET A 67 -7.66 15.41 0.46
N PHE A 68 -7.77 14.07 0.48
CA PHE A 68 -8.99 13.37 0.10
C PHE A 68 -10.15 13.65 1.06
N LEU A 69 -9.90 13.67 2.38
CA LEU A 69 -10.89 14.01 3.39
C LEU A 69 -11.35 15.46 3.26
N GLN A 70 -10.45 16.40 2.96
CA GLN A 70 -10.79 17.79 2.74
C GLN A 70 -11.70 17.97 1.51
N ALA A 71 -11.43 17.27 0.42
CA ALA A 71 -12.34 17.22 -0.73
C ALA A 71 -13.69 16.60 -0.35
N SER A 72 -13.67 15.50 0.42
CA SER A 72 -14.88 14.83 0.89
C SER A 72 -15.74 15.70 1.82
N ALA A 73 -15.12 16.58 2.61
CA ALA A 73 -15.82 17.52 3.50
C ALA A 73 -16.76 18.45 2.72
N GLY A 74 -16.38 18.83 1.50
CA GLY A 74 -17.23 19.60 0.60
C GLY A 74 -18.51 18.87 0.15
N LEU A 75 -18.54 17.54 0.23
CA LEU A 75 -19.73 16.74 -0.07
C LEU A 75 -20.68 16.62 1.10
N TRP A 76 -20.14 16.51 2.32
CA TRP A 76 -20.93 16.24 3.52
C TRP A 76 -21.55 17.50 4.12
N GLU A 77 -21.05 18.68 3.77
CA GLU A 77 -21.45 20.02 4.28
C GLU A 77 -21.24 20.21 5.80
N ARG A 78 -21.22 19.12 6.56
CA ARG A 78 -20.93 19.00 7.99
C ARG A 78 -20.16 17.71 8.22
N GLY A 79 -19.09 17.74 9.01
CA GLY A 79 -18.74 16.56 9.79
C GLY A 79 -17.28 16.16 9.90
N ASP A 80 -17.13 15.30 10.89
CA ASP A 80 -16.04 14.49 11.41
C ASP A 80 -15.68 13.33 10.48
N LEU A 81 -15.11 13.66 9.32
CA LEU A 81 -14.75 12.65 8.33
C LEU A 81 -13.47 11.91 8.70
N HIS A 82 -13.48 10.60 8.51
CA HIS A 82 -12.28 9.76 8.56
C HIS A 82 -12.33 8.65 7.52
N VAL A 83 -11.16 8.22 7.07
CA VAL A 83 -11.04 7.08 6.16
C VAL A 83 -11.23 5.80 6.97
N VAL A 84 -12.22 4.99 6.58
CA VAL A 84 -12.55 3.70 7.20
C VAL A 84 -11.76 2.58 6.54
N ASN A 85 -11.66 2.61 5.20
CA ASN A 85 -11.00 1.56 4.43
C ASN A 85 -10.42 2.11 3.11
N VAL A 86 -9.32 1.52 2.66
CA VAL A 86 -8.71 1.74 1.35
C VAL A 86 -8.43 0.38 0.73
N THR A 87 -8.99 0.09 -0.44
CA THR A 87 -8.86 -1.22 -1.10
C THR A 87 -8.50 -1.04 -2.57
N SER A 88 -7.58 -1.87 -3.09
CA SER A 88 -7.24 -1.83 -4.51
C SER A 88 -8.44 -2.21 -5.36
N ALA A 89 -8.62 -1.55 -6.52
CA ALA A 89 -9.63 -1.97 -7.48
C ALA A 89 -9.33 -3.38 -8.06
N LEU A 90 -8.07 -3.81 -8.02
CA LEU A 90 -7.65 -5.15 -8.46
C LEU A 90 -8.23 -6.25 -7.58
N ASP A 91 -8.25 -6.04 -6.27
CA ASP A 91 -8.81 -6.99 -5.29
C ASP A 91 -10.31 -7.23 -5.50
N ARG A 92 -10.98 -6.35 -6.24
CA ARG A 92 -12.41 -6.43 -6.59
C ARG A 92 -12.66 -6.81 -8.04
N GLY A 93 -11.74 -7.55 -8.66
CA GLY A 93 -11.87 -8.03 -10.04
C GLY A 93 -11.43 -7.00 -11.09
N GLY A 94 -10.48 -6.14 -10.74
CA GLY A 94 -9.83 -5.22 -11.67
C GLY A 94 -9.08 -5.95 -12.80
N ARG A 95 -8.75 -5.21 -13.86
CA ARG A 95 -8.16 -5.80 -15.08
C ARG A 95 -6.69 -6.21 -14.86
N VAL A 96 -6.33 -7.35 -15.42
CA VAL A 96 -4.96 -7.89 -15.57
C VAL A 96 -4.62 -7.78 -17.07
N PRO A 97 -3.39 -7.44 -17.49
CA PRO A 97 -2.11 -7.48 -16.75
C PRO A 97 -1.82 -6.27 -15.85
N LEU A 98 -1.00 -6.52 -14.82
CA LEU A 98 -0.40 -5.56 -13.91
C LEU A 98 1.01 -5.18 -14.38
N PRO A 99 1.56 -4.01 -14.02
CA PRO A 99 1.05 -2.65 -14.21
C PRO A 99 1.11 -2.24 -15.70
N ILE A 100 0.19 -1.39 -16.16
CA ILE A 100 0.21 -0.82 -17.52
C ILE A 100 0.76 0.61 -17.44
N GLU A 101 1.86 0.89 -18.14
CA GLU A 101 2.45 2.23 -18.15
C GLU A 101 1.41 3.33 -18.48
N GLY A 102 1.40 4.37 -17.65
CA GLY A 102 0.48 5.51 -17.81
C GLY A 102 -0.96 5.25 -17.41
N ARG A 103 -1.31 4.07 -16.84
CA ARG A 103 -2.64 3.79 -16.30
C ARG A 103 -2.58 3.45 -14.83
N LYS A 104 -3.54 4.01 -14.10
CA LYS A 104 -3.79 3.73 -12.69
C LYS A 104 -4.85 2.64 -12.58
N GLU A 105 -4.68 1.76 -11.61
CA GLU A 105 -5.55 0.61 -11.37
C GLU A 105 -6.87 1.07 -10.73
N GLY A 106 -6.78 2.12 -9.93
CA GLY A 106 -7.89 2.68 -9.19
C GLY A 106 -7.98 2.09 -7.79
N VAL A 107 -8.63 2.84 -6.91
CA VAL A 107 -8.70 2.52 -5.47
C VAL A 107 -10.07 2.88 -4.92
N TYR A 108 -10.64 1.96 -4.15
CA TYR A 108 -11.86 2.20 -3.39
C TYR A 108 -11.48 2.83 -2.04
N VAL A 109 -12.06 3.99 -1.75
CA VAL A 109 -11.86 4.74 -0.51
C VAL A 109 -13.19 4.85 0.20
N GLN A 110 -13.28 4.29 1.40
CA GLN A 110 -14.46 4.34 2.24
C GLN A 110 -14.28 5.45 3.29
N VAL A 111 -15.19 6.41 3.30
CA VAL A 111 -15.19 7.55 4.23
C VAL A 111 -16.39 7.42 5.15
N GLY A 112 -16.16 7.54 6.46
CA GLY A 112 -17.18 7.52 7.50
C GLY A 112 -17.46 8.90 8.08
N SER A 113 -18.71 9.13 8.47
CA SER A 113 -19.16 10.26 9.29
C SER A 113 -20.26 9.85 10.26
N HIS A 114 -20.39 10.61 11.35
CA HIS A 114 -21.56 10.56 12.23
C HIS A 114 -22.71 11.43 11.71
N SER A 115 -22.44 12.30 10.73
CA SER A 115 -23.45 13.11 10.06
C SER A 115 -24.10 12.37 8.89
N PRO A 116 -25.43 12.54 8.69
CA PRO A 116 -26.13 11.93 7.56
C PRO A 116 -25.63 12.46 6.22
N PHE A 117 -25.89 11.70 5.15
CA PHE A 117 -25.51 12.09 3.79
C PHE A 117 -26.19 13.39 3.35
N SER A 118 -25.45 14.23 2.63
CA SER A 118 -26.00 15.45 2.03
C SER A 118 -27.02 15.12 0.93
N PRO A 119 -27.91 16.08 0.57
CA PRO A 119 -28.82 15.93 -0.56
C PRO A 119 -28.09 15.64 -1.88
N CYS A 120 -26.87 16.16 -2.05
CA CYS A 120 -26.06 15.85 -3.22
C CYS A 120 -25.68 14.37 -3.28
N LEU A 121 -25.13 13.80 -2.20
CA LEU A 121 -24.76 12.39 -2.18
C LEU A 121 -25.98 11.48 -2.37
N ALA A 122 -27.11 11.83 -1.73
CA ALA A 122 -28.36 11.08 -1.89
C ALA A 122 -28.86 11.11 -3.36
N SER A 123 -28.78 12.25 -4.04
CA SER A 123 -29.16 12.37 -5.46
C SER A 123 -28.20 11.62 -6.40
N ALA A 124 -26.89 11.59 -6.08
CA ALA A 124 -25.87 10.88 -6.85
C ALA A 124 -26.16 9.37 -6.95
N VAL A 125 -26.72 8.75 -5.92
CA VAL A 125 -27.06 7.32 -5.89
C VAL A 125 -28.54 7.00 -6.18
N SER A 126 -29.33 8.01 -6.54
CA SER A 126 -30.76 7.87 -6.82
C SER A 126 -31.05 6.89 -7.98
N PRO A 127 -32.26 6.31 -8.07
CA PRO A 127 -32.64 5.43 -9.18
C PRO A 127 -32.48 6.09 -10.56
N GLN A 128 -32.73 7.40 -10.64
CA GLN A 128 -32.53 8.19 -11.87
C GLN A 128 -31.05 8.30 -12.24
N SER A 129 -30.18 8.56 -11.26
CA SER A 129 -28.72 8.57 -11.47
C SER A 129 -28.20 7.20 -11.90
N ARG A 130 -28.68 6.11 -11.30
CA ARG A 130 -28.34 4.73 -11.71
C ARG A 130 -28.77 4.46 -13.15
N ALA A 131 -30.00 4.84 -13.53
CA ALA A 131 -30.49 4.69 -14.90
C ALA A 131 -29.64 5.48 -15.92
N ARG A 132 -29.17 6.67 -15.55
CA ARG A 132 -28.23 7.46 -16.37
C ARG A 132 -26.88 6.74 -16.51
N CYS A 133 -26.33 6.24 -15.41
CA CYS A 133 -25.08 5.47 -15.41
C CYS A 133 -25.17 4.24 -16.32
N HIS A 134 -26.28 3.50 -16.32
CA HIS A 134 -26.49 2.37 -17.24
C HIS A 134 -26.50 2.77 -18.72
N ARG A 135 -26.79 4.04 -19.03
CA ARG A 135 -26.75 4.61 -20.39
C ARG A 135 -25.41 5.29 -20.70
N GLY A 136 -24.40 5.16 -19.84
CA GLY A 136 -23.13 5.88 -19.96
C GLY A 136 -23.24 7.39 -19.74
N GLN A 137 -24.35 7.87 -19.17
CA GLN A 137 -24.58 9.27 -18.85
C GLN A 137 -24.15 9.60 -17.42
N ARG A 138 -23.82 10.87 -17.17
CA ARG A 138 -23.43 11.35 -15.85
C ARG A 138 -24.61 11.28 -14.85
N PRO A 139 -24.36 10.96 -13.57
CA PRO A 139 -25.40 10.96 -12.54
C PRO A 139 -25.91 12.37 -12.25
N LEU A 140 -27.07 12.46 -11.61
CA LEU A 140 -27.66 13.71 -11.12
C LEU A 140 -27.02 14.08 -9.78
N ALA A 141 -25.83 14.66 -9.81
CA ALA A 141 -25.11 15.12 -8.63
C ALA A 141 -24.56 16.53 -8.87
N SER A 142 -24.97 17.51 -8.04
CA SER A 142 -24.48 18.89 -8.14
C SER A 142 -23.03 19.07 -7.66
N CYS A 143 -22.55 18.13 -6.84
CA CYS A 143 -21.21 18.09 -6.24
C CYS A 143 -20.23 17.21 -7.03
N TYR A 144 -20.53 16.89 -8.29
CA TYR A 144 -19.71 16.01 -9.11
C TYR A 144 -18.25 16.47 -9.24
N ASP A 145 -18.03 17.80 -9.24
CA ASP A 145 -16.73 18.42 -9.46
C ASP A 145 -15.92 18.67 -8.17
N THR A 146 -16.44 18.33 -6.98
CA THR A 146 -15.82 18.66 -5.69
C THR A 146 -14.41 18.06 -5.51
N PHE A 147 -14.12 16.94 -6.18
CA PHE A 147 -12.83 16.26 -6.10
C PHE A 147 -11.81 16.70 -7.16
N ALA A 148 -12.23 17.46 -8.16
CA ALA A 148 -11.34 17.96 -9.20
C ALA A 148 -10.45 19.09 -8.65
N PRO A 149 -9.21 19.24 -9.16
CA PRO A 149 -8.56 18.41 -10.18
C PRO A 149 -7.83 17.18 -9.61
N HIS A 150 -7.75 17.03 -8.29
CA HIS A 150 -6.82 16.10 -7.64
C HIS A 150 -7.25 14.64 -7.71
N PHE A 151 -8.56 14.37 -7.69
CA PHE A 151 -9.12 13.02 -7.71
C PHE A 151 -10.21 12.89 -8.77
N SER A 152 -10.12 11.82 -9.57
CA SER A 152 -11.10 11.47 -10.59
C SER A 152 -12.04 10.39 -10.04
N ILE A 153 -13.15 10.82 -9.45
CA ILE A 153 -14.15 9.90 -8.89
C ILE A 153 -15.00 9.25 -9.99
N ARG A 154 -15.14 7.93 -9.95
CA ARG A 154 -16.10 7.17 -10.74
C ARG A 154 -17.46 7.19 -10.04
N TRP A 155 -18.20 8.27 -10.23
CA TRP A 155 -19.47 8.51 -9.53
C TRP A 155 -20.53 7.44 -9.74
N CYS A 156 -20.52 6.73 -10.87
CA CYS A 156 -21.43 5.60 -11.10
C CYS A 156 -21.12 4.36 -10.24
N ASN A 157 -19.99 4.35 -9.54
CA ASN A 157 -19.57 3.32 -8.59
C ASN A 157 -19.70 3.79 -7.13
N LEU A 158 -20.27 4.98 -6.89
CA LEU A 158 -20.50 5.49 -5.54
C LEU A 158 -21.52 4.60 -4.82
N THR A 159 -21.17 4.13 -3.63
CA THR A 159 -22.10 3.42 -2.74
C THR A 159 -22.24 4.17 -1.43
N LEU A 160 -23.48 4.25 -0.92
CA LEU A 160 -23.79 4.82 0.40
C LEU A 160 -24.26 3.67 1.30
N LEU A 161 -23.65 3.57 2.47
CA LEU A 161 -23.85 2.51 3.44
C LEU A 161 -24.27 3.13 4.77
N GLN A 162 -25.39 2.66 5.30
CA GLN A 162 -25.77 2.96 6.67
C GLN A 162 -25.46 1.74 7.53
N VAL A 163 -24.43 1.85 8.34
CA VAL A 163 -23.94 0.77 9.19
C VAL A 163 -24.65 0.87 10.53
N ALA A 164 -25.37 -0.20 10.92
CA ALA A 164 -25.90 -0.30 12.27
C ALA A 164 -24.71 -0.45 13.24
N PRO A 165 -24.75 0.20 14.41
CA PRO A 165 -23.68 0.05 15.40
C PRO A 165 -23.53 -1.43 15.71
N SER A 166 -22.34 -1.97 15.44
CA SER A 166 -22.03 -3.35 15.79
C SER A 166 -22.21 -3.50 17.30
N PRO A 167 -22.89 -4.55 17.81
CA PRO A 167 -22.88 -4.82 19.24
C PRO A 167 -21.42 -4.96 19.64
N THR A 168 -20.99 -4.17 20.63
CA THR A 168 -19.62 -4.21 21.13
C THR A 168 -19.30 -5.68 21.38
N PRO A 169 -18.38 -6.29 20.60
CA PRO A 169 -18.02 -7.67 20.88
C PRO A 169 -17.53 -7.71 22.33
N PRO A 170 -17.77 -8.81 23.07
CA PRO A 170 -17.03 -9.02 24.31
C PRO A 170 -15.57 -8.74 23.98
N GLY A 171 -14.96 -7.80 24.73
CA GLY A 171 -13.65 -7.25 24.40
C GLY A 171 -12.69 -8.36 24.01
N PRO A 172 -11.78 -8.12 23.05
CA PRO A 172 -11.02 -9.17 22.40
C PRO A 172 -10.55 -10.18 23.45
N LEU A 173 -10.94 -11.45 23.29
CA LEU A 173 -10.26 -12.54 23.98
C LEU A 173 -8.83 -12.45 23.47
N TRP A 174 -7.97 -11.82 24.29
CA TRP A 174 -6.57 -11.67 24.01
C TRP A 174 -6.01 -13.08 23.87
N GLY A 175 -5.86 -13.53 22.63
CA GLY A 175 -4.86 -14.55 22.32
C GLY A 175 -3.49 -14.00 22.76
N PRO A 176 -2.48 -14.84 22.92
CA PRO A 176 -1.17 -14.42 23.42
C PRO A 176 -0.47 -13.32 22.59
N GLY A 177 -1.06 -12.84 21.49
CA GLY A 177 -0.43 -11.90 20.54
C GLY A 177 0.74 -12.53 19.79
N VAL A 178 0.95 -13.82 19.99
CA VAL A 178 1.97 -14.64 19.36
C VAL A 178 1.32 -15.22 18.11
N LEU A 179 1.83 -14.84 16.94
CA LEU A 179 1.62 -15.59 15.70
C LEU A 179 1.84 -17.07 16.04
N GLU A 180 0.91 -17.97 15.68
CA GLU A 180 1.11 -19.42 15.90
C GLU A 180 2.55 -19.76 15.53
N GLY A 181 3.26 -20.39 16.46
CA GLY A 181 4.70 -20.65 16.36
C GLY A 181 5.02 -21.58 15.20
N GLY A 182 4.91 -21.08 13.97
CA GLY A 182 5.86 -21.41 12.93
C GLY A 182 7.24 -21.19 13.52
N ALA A 183 8.18 -22.07 13.14
CA ALA A 183 9.54 -22.06 13.65
C ALA A 183 10.02 -20.62 13.87
N PRO A 184 10.64 -20.32 15.04
CA PRO A 184 11.06 -18.97 15.38
C PRO A 184 11.69 -18.35 14.13
N PHE A 185 11.15 -17.21 13.68
CA PHE A 185 11.84 -16.41 12.69
C PHE A 185 13.10 -15.97 13.40
N GLU A 186 14.16 -16.73 13.18
CA GLU A 186 15.54 -16.48 13.52
C GLU A 186 16.13 -15.84 12.26
N PRO A 187 15.84 -14.56 11.97
CA PRO A 187 16.60 -13.88 10.95
C PRO A 187 18.04 -13.97 11.42
N PRO A 188 18.99 -14.36 10.56
CA PRO A 188 20.40 -14.36 10.94
C PRO A 188 20.70 -13.00 11.57
N SER A 189 21.08 -13.00 12.85
CA SER A 189 21.43 -11.78 13.58
C SER A 189 22.46 -11.06 12.74
N GLU A 190 22.17 -9.84 12.30
CA GLU A 190 23.01 -9.03 11.40
C GLU A 190 23.96 -9.86 10.54
N ALA A 191 23.58 -10.16 9.30
CA ALA A 191 24.54 -10.75 8.38
C ALA A 191 25.82 -9.90 8.44
N PRO A 192 26.95 -10.47 8.95
CA PRO A 192 28.15 -9.67 9.15
C PRO A 192 28.48 -9.03 7.83
N PRO A 193 28.97 -7.76 7.81
CA PRO A 193 29.30 -7.07 6.59
C PRO A 193 30.10 -8.03 5.71
N ARG A 194 29.51 -8.44 4.59
CA ARG A 194 30.14 -9.42 3.72
C ARG A 194 31.32 -8.71 3.07
N GLU A 195 32.52 -9.07 3.51
CA GLU A 195 33.77 -8.63 2.89
C GLU A 195 33.87 -9.23 1.47
N LEU A 196 33.20 -8.58 0.51
CA LEU A 196 33.13 -8.96 -0.90
C LEU A 196 34.46 -8.74 -1.63
N LEU A 197 35.38 -7.98 -1.03
CA LEU A 197 36.68 -7.66 -1.62
C LEU A 197 37.50 -8.93 -1.93
N SER A 198 37.58 -9.86 -0.97
CA SER A 198 38.33 -11.11 -1.11
C SER A 198 37.79 -12.01 -2.24
N PRO A 199 36.49 -12.38 -2.28
CA PRO A 199 35.97 -13.21 -3.36
C PRO A 199 36.03 -12.50 -4.73
N PHE A 200 35.89 -11.17 -4.78
CA PHE A 200 36.05 -10.38 -6.00
C PHE A 200 37.50 -10.43 -6.52
N LEU A 201 38.49 -10.25 -5.66
CA LEU A 201 39.90 -10.35 -6.03
C LEU A 201 40.27 -11.75 -6.51
N VAL A 202 39.75 -12.81 -5.88
CA VAL A 202 40.00 -14.20 -6.32
C VAL A 202 39.37 -14.46 -7.69
N THR A 203 38.11 -14.04 -7.90
CA THR A 203 37.43 -14.21 -9.21
C THR A 203 38.06 -13.40 -10.33
N LEU A 204 38.74 -12.29 -10.03
CA LEU A 204 39.41 -11.45 -11.03
C LEU A 204 40.87 -11.88 -11.28
N LEU A 205 41.67 -12.08 -10.22
CA LEU A 205 43.10 -12.34 -10.31
C LEU A 205 43.42 -13.74 -10.79
N VAL A 206 42.64 -14.76 -10.41
CA VAL A 206 42.90 -16.15 -10.83
C VAL A 206 42.80 -16.31 -12.35
N PRO A 207 41.72 -15.86 -13.03
CA PRO A 207 41.65 -15.92 -14.49
C PRO A 207 42.74 -15.09 -15.18
N LEU A 208 43.08 -13.91 -14.63
CA LEU A 208 44.16 -13.07 -15.15
C LEU A 208 45.52 -13.76 -15.07
N ALA A 209 45.83 -14.37 -13.92
CA ALA A 209 47.07 -15.11 -13.73
C ALA A 209 47.15 -16.33 -14.67
N VAL A 210 46.06 -17.08 -14.82
CA VAL A 210 45.97 -18.19 -15.78
C VAL A 210 46.19 -17.70 -17.21
N ALA A 211 45.53 -16.61 -17.61
CA ALA A 211 45.70 -16.03 -18.93
C ALA A 211 47.15 -15.55 -19.17
N ALA A 212 47.78 -14.93 -18.18
CA ALA A 212 49.18 -14.50 -18.25
C ALA A 212 50.16 -15.68 -18.34
N LEU A 213 49.90 -16.76 -17.60
CA LEU A 213 50.69 -17.99 -17.67
C LEU A 213 50.58 -18.65 -19.04
N LEU A 214 49.35 -18.75 -19.57
CA LEU A 214 49.11 -19.29 -20.91
C LEU A 214 49.77 -18.43 -22.00
N SER A 215 49.72 -17.10 -21.89
CA SER A 215 50.36 -16.22 -22.87
C SER A 215 51.89 -16.26 -22.80
N LEU A 216 52.48 -16.36 -21.60
CA LEU A 216 53.91 -16.60 -21.42
C LEU A 216 54.34 -17.97 -21.99
N LEU A 217 53.55 -19.02 -21.74
CA LEU A 217 53.82 -20.35 -22.28
C LEU A 217 53.74 -20.34 -23.82
N LEU A 218 52.71 -19.71 -24.38
CA LEU A 218 52.56 -19.56 -25.83
C LEU A 218 53.72 -18.75 -26.41
N GLY A 219 54.10 -17.65 -25.76
CA GLY A 219 55.23 -16.82 -26.16
C GLY A 219 56.55 -17.59 -26.13
N HIS A 220 56.77 -18.40 -25.10
CA HIS A 220 57.94 -19.27 -25.01
C HIS A 220 57.95 -20.33 -26.13
N LEU A 221 56.81 -20.97 -26.41
CA LEU A 221 56.71 -21.94 -27.51
C LEU A 221 56.90 -21.29 -28.89
N MET A 222 56.36 -20.09 -29.11
CA MET A 222 56.44 -19.39 -30.39
C MET A 222 57.80 -18.70 -30.63
N CYS A 223 58.44 -18.16 -29.59
CA CYS A 223 59.72 -17.44 -29.72
C CYS A 223 60.94 -18.30 -29.40
N CYS A 224 60.86 -19.23 -28.45
CA CYS A 224 62.02 -20.03 -28.00
C CYS A 224 62.07 -21.44 -28.61
N ARG A 225 60.97 -21.95 -29.18
CA ARG A 225 60.93 -23.26 -29.86
C ARG A 225 60.68 -23.19 -31.37
N ARG A 226 60.82 -22.01 -31.97
CA ARG A 226 60.81 -21.87 -33.43
C ARG A 226 62.12 -22.41 -33.99
N GLU A 227 62.15 -23.72 -34.25
CA GLU A 227 63.14 -24.31 -35.17
C GLU A 227 62.85 -23.76 -36.56
N GLY A 228 63.63 -22.77 -36.96
CA GLY A 228 63.42 -22.00 -38.18
C GLY A 228 64.51 -20.97 -38.44
N VAL A 229 65.77 -21.29 -38.09
CA VAL A 229 67.01 -21.06 -38.85
C VAL A 229 67.96 -22.20 -38.51
#